data_AF-A0A974PWW5-F1
#
_entry.id   AF-A0A974PWW5-F1
#
_cell.length_a   1.000
_cell.length_b   1.000
_cell.length_c   1.000
_cell.angle_alpha   90.00
_cell.angle_beta   90.00
_cell.angle_gamma   90.00
#
_symmetry.space_group_name_H-M   'P 1'
#
loop_
_entity.id
_entity.type
_entity.pdbx_description
1 polymer ?
#
loop_
_entity_poly.entity_id
_entity_poly.type
_entity_poly.pdbx_seq_one_letter_code
_entity_poly.pdbx_strand_id
1 'polypeptide(L)'
;MKKQTILLAASALAASAAMAADPASIDWDKIPTSKLFLYYPGQSSYEWLRSDLHKGAAREVRRGDSCVSCHDMEDEEETQGGKILGDGHPLEPVALKGKNGHLELRVQAAYDDRNAYLRFQWQTNSKSRPGIDYPAYRFDGKEWKSYGAQRLLPQVVSGKTPAVYEDRLSFMVDDGKVPGFAQQGCWLTCHDGERTMPKEASKEEVAANPLLSAIKKVDVRKYLPVSRTDPSDWKTGKPVEEIEKAKAAGEFLDLIQWRAHRTNPVGGVDDGYVLDWRHFDQGKNHFASNMDGQTKQPKFMYDAAKFGARALVADDFGKKEQFLIKGVNAVPFDPNAGWKEGDILPQYVLSAADAAGSAADNKGSGTWKDGTWSVVIVRPLGLANSDDKSLKAGGVYNVGFAVHDDNMTARGHHVSYVKTLGLGAKADITAVKLP
;
A
#
# COMPACT_ATOMS: atom_id res chain seq x y z
N MET A 1 -23.34 31.57 -70.37
CA MET A 1 -23.72 31.81 -68.95
C MET A 1 -23.00 30.80 -68.07
N LYS A 2 -22.66 31.23 -66.84
CA LYS A 2 -21.55 30.80 -65.98
C LYS A 2 -21.46 29.29 -65.65
N LYS A 3 -20.25 28.72 -65.74
CA LYS A 3 -19.85 27.48 -65.05
C LYS A 3 -19.65 27.81 -63.57
N GLN A 4 -20.42 27.18 -62.68
CA GLN A 4 -20.19 27.25 -61.24
C GLN A 4 -19.34 26.05 -60.83
N THR A 5 -18.09 26.32 -60.44
CA THR A 5 -17.21 25.37 -59.78
C THR A 5 -17.57 25.36 -58.30
N ILE A 6 -18.10 24.25 -57.79
CA ILE A 6 -18.29 24.03 -56.36
C ILE A 6 -16.93 23.57 -55.80
N LEU A 7 -16.28 24.43 -55.02
CA LEU A 7 -15.16 24.02 -54.15
C LEU A 7 -15.76 23.23 -52.98
N LEU A 8 -15.48 21.93 -52.90
CA LEU A 8 -15.55 21.21 -51.62
C LEU A 8 -14.32 21.58 -50.80
N ALA A 9 -14.52 22.38 -49.75
CA ALA A 9 -13.54 22.52 -48.69
C ALA A 9 -13.55 21.24 -47.85
N ALA A 10 -12.54 20.39 -48.02
CA ALA A 10 -12.28 19.28 -47.12
C ALA A 10 -11.63 19.84 -45.84
N SER A 11 -12.43 20.07 -44.81
CA SER A 11 -11.95 20.36 -43.46
C SER A 11 -11.34 19.10 -42.89
N ALA A 12 -10.01 18.97 -42.94
CA ALA A 12 -9.29 17.94 -42.20
C ALA A 12 -9.35 18.28 -40.70
N LEU A 13 -10.25 17.61 -39.96
CA LEU A 13 -10.13 17.53 -38.50
C LEU A 13 -8.90 16.67 -38.19
N ALA A 14 -7.77 17.33 -37.92
CA ALA A 14 -6.68 16.70 -37.20
C ALA A 14 -7.14 16.56 -35.74
N ALA A 15 -7.70 15.39 -35.40
CA ALA A 15 -7.83 14.99 -34.00
C ALA A 15 -6.40 14.77 -33.47
N SER A 16 -5.82 15.80 -32.84
CA SER A 16 -4.62 15.64 -32.05
C SER A 16 -4.93 14.62 -30.95
N ALA A 17 -4.38 13.42 -31.04
CA ALA A 17 -4.45 12.47 -29.95
C ALA A 17 -3.77 13.14 -28.74
N ALA A 18 -4.54 13.55 -27.73
CA ALA A 18 -4.03 14.13 -26.50
C ALA A 18 -2.96 13.18 -25.94
N MET A 19 -1.74 13.68 -25.75
CA MET A 19 -0.61 12.90 -25.22
C MET A 19 -0.67 12.94 -23.70
N ALA A 20 -0.28 11.84 -23.04
CA ALA A 20 -0.10 11.84 -21.58
C ALA A 20 1.02 12.80 -21.20
N ALA A 21 0.84 13.56 -20.12
CA ALA A 21 1.90 14.38 -19.54
C ALA A 21 3.02 13.48 -18.99
N ASP A 22 4.27 13.93 -19.13
CA ASP A 22 5.42 13.35 -18.44
C ASP A 22 5.38 13.80 -16.96
N PRO A 23 5.27 12.88 -15.98
CA PRO A 23 5.23 13.23 -14.56
C PRO A 23 6.41 14.08 -14.09
N ALA A 24 7.59 13.94 -14.72
CA ALA A 24 8.78 14.72 -14.39
C ALA A 24 8.69 16.19 -14.87
N SER A 25 7.80 16.48 -15.82
CA SER A 25 7.58 17.81 -16.37
C SER A 25 6.45 18.59 -15.69
N ILE A 26 5.69 17.95 -14.80
CA ILE A 26 4.58 18.60 -14.08
C ILE A 26 5.15 19.66 -13.14
N ASP A 27 4.70 20.90 -13.33
CA ASP A 27 4.99 22.03 -12.43
C ASP A 27 4.14 21.92 -11.17
N TRP A 28 4.63 21.14 -10.20
CA TRP A 28 3.92 20.90 -8.95
C TRP A 28 3.73 22.17 -8.11
N ASP A 29 4.48 23.24 -8.32
CA ASP A 29 4.29 24.49 -7.58
C ASP A 29 2.98 25.20 -7.96
N LYS A 30 2.40 24.85 -9.13
CA LYS A 30 1.09 25.33 -9.57
C LYS A 30 -0.08 24.46 -9.12
N ILE A 31 0.19 23.29 -8.54
CA ILE A 31 -0.86 22.36 -8.09
C ILE A 31 -1.12 22.61 -6.59
N PRO A 32 -2.37 22.91 -6.17
CA PRO A 32 -2.69 23.11 -4.77
C PRO A 32 -2.25 21.93 -3.89
N THR A 33 -1.66 22.24 -2.73
CA THR A 33 -1.28 21.23 -1.74
C THR A 33 -2.36 21.11 -0.67
N SER A 34 -2.99 19.93 -0.58
CA SER A 34 -3.80 19.54 0.56
C SER A 34 -2.89 18.95 1.64
N LYS A 35 -2.96 19.50 2.86
CA LYS A 35 -2.27 18.93 4.03
C LYS A 35 -3.23 18.01 4.77
N LEU A 36 -2.84 16.76 4.94
CA LEU A 36 -3.57 15.76 5.70
C LEU A 36 -2.74 15.36 6.90
N PHE A 37 -3.39 15.20 8.05
CA PHE A 37 -2.75 14.64 9.23
C PHE A 37 -3.16 13.17 9.35
N LEU A 38 -2.18 12.30 9.50
CA LEU A 38 -2.36 10.89 9.75
C LEU A 38 -1.93 10.61 11.19
N TYR A 39 -2.54 9.61 11.82
CA TYR A 39 -2.16 9.19 13.17
C TYR A 39 -1.98 7.70 13.29
N TYR A 40 -1.24 7.30 14.30
CA TYR A 40 -1.01 5.91 14.66
C TYR A 40 -2.22 5.33 15.40
N PRO A 41 -2.98 4.37 14.82
CA PRO A 41 -4.23 3.89 15.40
C PRO A 41 -4.04 2.72 16.38
N GLY A 42 -2.83 2.17 16.50
CA GLY A 42 -2.57 0.97 17.30
C GLY A 42 -3.45 -0.21 16.89
N GLN A 43 -4.11 -0.83 17.86
CA GLN A 43 -5.01 -1.98 17.67
C GLN A 43 -6.50 -1.60 17.69
N SER A 44 -6.88 -0.40 17.22
CA SER A 44 -8.28 0.02 17.13
C SER A 44 -9.04 -0.74 16.03
N SER A 45 -9.39 -1.99 16.28
CA SER A 45 -10.14 -2.84 15.33
C SER A 45 -11.58 -2.37 15.15
N TYR A 46 -12.21 -2.87 14.08
CA TYR A 46 -13.63 -2.73 13.78
C TYR A 46 -14.49 -3.16 14.97
N GLU A 47 -14.09 -4.26 15.63
CA GLU A 47 -14.70 -4.81 16.84
C GLU A 47 -14.51 -3.84 18.02
N TRP A 48 -13.29 -3.36 18.25
CA TRP A 48 -13.00 -2.42 19.33
C TRP A 48 -13.82 -1.15 19.21
N LEU A 49 -13.87 -0.55 18.02
CA LEU A 49 -14.62 0.68 17.72
C LEU A 49 -16.13 0.56 18.01
N ARG A 50 -16.64 -0.67 17.95
CA ARG A 50 -18.06 -1.04 18.18
C ARG A 50 -18.29 -1.66 19.53
N SER A 51 -17.30 -1.65 20.42
CA SER A 51 -17.39 -2.18 21.78
C SER A 51 -17.42 -1.07 22.80
N ASP A 52 -17.82 -1.37 24.04
CA ASP A 52 -17.83 -0.39 25.13
C ASP A 52 -16.42 0.11 25.52
N LEU A 53 -15.36 -0.51 24.97
CA LEU A 53 -14.00 -0.01 25.08
C LEU A 53 -13.80 1.32 24.33
N HIS A 54 -14.56 1.56 23.26
CA HIS A 54 -14.66 2.87 22.61
C HIS A 54 -15.70 3.73 23.34
N LYS A 55 -15.32 4.14 24.55
CA LYS A 55 -16.19 4.78 25.54
C LYS A 55 -16.94 5.98 24.94
N GLY A 56 -18.27 5.91 24.97
CA GLY A 56 -19.14 7.01 24.54
C GLY A 56 -19.35 7.15 23.02
N ALA A 57 -18.76 6.27 22.20
CA ALA A 57 -18.87 6.33 20.73
C ALA A 57 -19.32 5.01 20.08
N ALA A 58 -19.37 3.91 20.84
CA ALA A 58 -19.70 2.59 20.30
C ALA A 58 -21.08 2.52 19.62
N ARG A 59 -22.08 3.28 20.09
CA ARG A 59 -23.44 3.28 19.52
C ARG A 59 -23.47 4.02 18.20
N GLU A 60 -22.79 5.16 18.13
CA GLU A 60 -22.62 6.05 16.99
C GLU A 60 -21.91 5.30 15.86
N VAL A 61 -20.80 4.62 16.17
CA VAL A 61 -20.07 3.81 15.19
C VAL A 61 -20.93 2.64 14.67
N ARG A 62 -21.66 1.92 15.54
CA ARG A 62 -22.58 0.85 15.12
C ARG A 62 -23.73 1.36 14.25
N ARG A 63 -24.17 2.61 14.45
CA ARG A 63 -25.19 3.26 13.63
C ARG A 63 -24.66 3.68 12.26
N GLY A 64 -23.33 3.71 12.07
CA GLY A 64 -22.70 4.09 10.82
C GLY A 64 -22.26 5.56 10.77
N ASP A 65 -22.18 6.25 11.91
CA ASP A 65 -21.75 7.64 11.94
C ASP A 65 -20.30 7.80 11.50
N SER A 66 -19.97 9.01 11.05
CA SER A 66 -18.61 9.35 10.65
C SER A 66 -17.70 9.52 11.85
N CYS A 67 -16.46 9.04 11.76
CA CYS A 67 -15.47 9.23 12.83
C CYS A 67 -15.30 10.73 13.17
N VAL A 68 -15.32 11.59 12.16
CA VAL A 68 -15.14 13.04 12.32
C VAL A 68 -16.38 13.76 12.84
N SER A 69 -17.47 13.06 13.20
CA SER A 69 -18.55 13.70 13.97
C SER A 69 -18.23 13.81 15.47
N CYS A 70 -17.23 13.05 15.94
CA CYS A 70 -16.74 13.07 17.32
C CYS A 70 -15.24 13.39 17.41
N HIS A 71 -14.51 13.19 16.32
CA HIS A 71 -13.09 13.47 16.17
C HIS A 71 -12.89 14.63 15.19
N ASP A 72 -13.30 15.84 15.60
CA ASP A 72 -13.34 17.05 14.76
C ASP A 72 -12.42 18.19 15.23
N MET A 73 -11.63 17.95 16.28
CA MET A 73 -10.66 18.92 16.79
C MET A 73 -9.51 19.11 15.78
N GLU A 74 -8.94 20.31 15.74
CA GLU A 74 -7.85 20.64 14.80
C GLU A 74 -6.59 19.80 15.02
N ASP A 75 -6.32 19.40 16.27
CA ASP A 75 -5.17 18.61 16.72
C ASP A 75 -5.54 17.15 17.04
N GLU A 76 -6.68 16.67 16.55
CA GLU A 76 -7.27 15.39 16.94
C GLU A 76 -6.37 14.19 16.60
N GLU A 77 -5.81 14.15 15.39
CA GLU A 77 -4.87 13.11 14.95
C GLU A 77 -3.57 13.11 15.78
N GLU A 78 -3.02 14.28 16.09
CA GLU A 78 -1.83 14.42 16.95
C GLU A 78 -2.10 13.90 18.36
N THR A 79 -3.20 14.37 18.95
CA THR A 79 -3.62 14.00 20.29
C THR A 79 -3.89 12.50 20.41
N GLN A 80 -4.62 11.90 19.46
CA GLN A 80 -4.91 10.46 19.47
C GLN A 80 -3.64 9.62 19.32
N GLY A 81 -2.81 9.93 18.32
CA GLY A 81 -1.57 9.20 18.08
C GLY A 81 -0.63 9.25 19.28
N GLY A 82 -0.49 10.42 19.91
CA GLY A 82 0.29 10.60 21.13
C GLY A 82 -0.26 9.81 22.31
N LYS A 83 -1.58 9.83 22.53
CA LYS A 83 -2.24 9.05 23.60
C LYS A 83 -2.05 7.54 23.41
N ILE A 84 -2.21 7.04 22.19
CA ILE A 84 -2.09 5.61 21.87
C ILE A 84 -0.66 5.11 22.08
N LEU A 85 0.35 5.94 21.77
CA LEU A 85 1.75 5.60 22.02
C LEU A 85 2.21 5.81 23.47
N GLY A 86 1.34 6.35 24.33
CA GLY A 86 1.60 6.49 25.75
C GLY A 86 1.82 5.15 26.43
N ASP A 87 2.69 5.12 27.44
CA ASP A 87 3.06 3.90 28.15
C ASP A 87 1.82 3.17 28.72
N GLY A 88 1.66 1.90 28.36
CA GLY A 88 0.59 1.03 28.86
C GLY A 88 -0.79 1.27 28.27
N HIS A 89 -0.91 2.03 27.16
CA HIS A 89 -2.18 2.24 26.51
C HIS A 89 -2.77 0.92 25.97
N PRO A 90 -4.07 0.60 26.19
CA PRO A 90 -4.64 -0.69 25.77
C PRO A 90 -4.61 -0.98 24.27
N LEU A 91 -4.59 0.07 23.44
CA LEU A 91 -4.48 -0.06 21.98
C LEU A 91 -3.03 -0.26 21.50
N GLU A 92 -2.03 -0.08 22.35
CA GLU A 92 -0.64 -0.41 22.01
C GLU A 92 0.05 -1.16 23.16
N PRO A 93 0.02 -2.49 23.15
CA PRO A 93 0.70 -3.28 24.17
C PRO A 93 2.23 -3.34 23.99
N VAL A 94 2.78 -2.89 22.85
CA VAL A 94 4.22 -2.91 22.59
C VAL A 94 4.82 -1.51 22.75
N ALA A 95 5.84 -1.36 23.60
CA ALA A 95 6.53 -0.07 23.76
C ALA A 95 7.31 0.32 22.48
N LEU A 96 6.84 1.35 21.77
CA LEU A 96 7.39 1.82 20.50
C LEU A 96 8.21 3.10 20.65
N LYS A 97 9.30 3.04 21.41
CA LYS A 97 10.17 4.20 21.69
C LYS A 97 10.57 4.96 20.42
N GLY A 98 10.32 6.26 20.36
CA GLY A 98 10.71 7.11 19.24
C GLY A 98 9.90 6.91 17.95
N LYS A 99 8.76 6.20 18.02
CA LYS A 99 7.77 6.22 16.94
C LYS A 99 6.98 7.53 17.01
N ASN A 100 6.70 8.14 15.85
CA ASN A 100 5.83 9.31 15.78
C ASN A 100 4.37 8.88 15.96
N GLY A 101 3.61 9.58 16.79
CA GLY A 101 2.16 9.36 16.93
C GLY A 101 1.36 9.88 15.75
N HIS A 102 1.87 10.92 15.08
CA HIS A 102 1.23 11.57 13.96
C HIS A 102 2.22 11.86 12.83
N LEU A 103 1.68 12.18 11.66
CA LEU A 103 2.45 12.43 10.44
C LEU A 103 1.68 13.38 9.52
N GLU A 104 2.32 14.47 9.08
CA GLU A 104 1.78 15.31 8.01
C GLU A 104 2.07 14.65 6.64
N LEU A 105 1.00 14.40 5.88
CA LEU A 105 1.06 13.97 4.49
C LEU A 105 0.56 15.11 3.60
N ARG A 106 1.44 15.60 2.73
CA ARG A 106 1.09 16.56 1.69
C ARG A 106 0.64 15.81 0.45
N VAL A 107 -0.53 16.17 -0.06
CA VAL A 107 -1.11 15.58 -1.26
C VAL A 107 -1.34 16.66 -2.29
N GLN A 108 -0.88 16.42 -3.51
CA GLN A 108 -1.18 17.23 -4.67
C GLN A 108 -1.73 16.29 -5.75
N ALA A 109 -2.76 16.72 -6.46
CA ALA A 109 -3.39 15.92 -7.49
C ALA A 109 -3.55 16.73 -8.78
N ALA A 110 -3.23 16.10 -9.90
CA ALA A 110 -3.46 16.62 -11.23
C ALA A 110 -4.01 15.50 -12.12
N TYR A 111 -4.59 15.84 -13.27
CA TYR A 111 -5.02 14.84 -14.25
C TYR A 111 -5.00 15.42 -15.66
N ASP A 112 -4.81 14.57 -16.65
CA ASP A 112 -5.03 14.89 -18.07
C ASP A 112 -6.14 13.98 -18.63
N ASP A 113 -6.26 13.89 -19.96
CA ASP A 113 -7.29 13.05 -20.58
C ASP A 113 -6.99 11.53 -20.47
N ARG A 114 -5.80 11.15 -20.00
CA ARG A 114 -5.33 9.76 -19.91
C ARG A 114 -5.06 9.28 -18.49
N ASN A 115 -4.53 10.12 -17.60
CA ASN A 115 -4.05 9.73 -16.28
C ASN A 115 -4.42 10.73 -15.19
N ALA A 116 -4.59 10.21 -13.97
CA ALA A 116 -4.41 10.96 -12.74
C ALA A 116 -2.94 10.87 -12.28
N TYR A 117 -2.43 12.00 -11.80
CA TYR A 117 -1.09 12.17 -11.25
C TYR A 117 -1.23 12.59 -9.79
N LEU A 118 -0.73 11.76 -8.88
CA LEU A 118 -0.86 11.96 -7.44
C LEU A 118 0.54 12.10 -6.84
N ARG A 119 0.84 13.27 -6.26
CA ARG A 119 2.09 13.51 -5.55
C ARG A 119 1.86 13.52 -4.05
N PHE A 120 2.74 12.84 -3.35
CA PHE A 120 2.71 12.64 -1.92
C PHE A 120 4.05 13.02 -1.32
N GLN A 121 4.03 13.78 -0.23
CA GLN A 121 5.25 14.09 0.52
C GLN A 121 5.03 13.95 2.00
N TRP A 122 5.95 13.27 2.68
CA TRP A 122 5.95 13.17 4.14
C TRP A 122 7.37 13.13 4.68
N GLN A 123 7.53 13.65 5.90
CA GLN A 123 8.78 13.51 6.63
C GLN A 123 8.83 12.11 7.27
N THR A 124 9.87 11.33 6.97
CA THR A 124 10.09 10.02 7.56
C THR A 124 10.49 10.12 9.03
N ASN A 125 10.22 9.07 9.82
CA ASN A 125 10.71 8.97 11.18
C ASN A 125 12.25 9.04 11.25
N SER A 126 12.92 8.25 10.39
CA SER A 126 14.37 8.34 10.18
C SER A 126 14.73 9.58 9.37
N LYS A 127 15.58 10.46 9.90
CA LYS A 127 16.05 11.67 9.16
C LYS A 127 17.33 11.45 8.38
N SER A 128 18.09 10.40 8.69
CA SER A 128 19.44 10.16 8.16
C SER A 128 19.48 9.21 6.97
N ARG A 129 18.43 8.41 6.77
CA ARG A 129 18.34 7.44 5.68
C ARG A 129 16.89 7.12 5.32
N PRO A 130 16.60 6.82 4.04
CA PRO A 130 15.30 6.31 3.63
C PRO A 130 15.08 4.86 4.11
N GLY A 131 13.82 4.47 4.34
CA GLY A 131 13.45 3.06 4.58
C GLY A 131 13.41 2.27 3.27
N ILE A 132 14.56 1.96 2.69
CA ILE A 132 14.66 1.12 1.48
C ILE A 132 15.12 -0.32 1.78
N ASP A 133 15.53 -0.62 3.00
CA ASP A 133 15.91 -1.97 3.38
C ASP A 133 14.66 -2.85 3.50
N TYR A 134 14.81 -4.14 3.21
CA TYR A 134 13.72 -5.11 3.35
C TYR A 134 14.26 -6.41 3.95
N PRO A 135 13.44 -7.19 4.68
CA PRO A 135 13.85 -8.52 5.13
C PRO A 135 14.48 -9.36 4.02
N ALA A 136 15.42 -10.22 4.41
CA ALA A 136 16.29 -10.94 3.50
C ALA A 136 16.46 -12.40 3.96
N TYR A 137 17.30 -13.15 3.26
CA TYR A 137 17.74 -14.47 3.65
C TYR A 137 19.22 -14.44 4.00
N ARG A 138 19.58 -14.90 5.20
CA ARG A 138 20.96 -15.03 5.68
C ARG A 138 21.36 -16.49 5.73
N PHE A 139 22.52 -16.81 5.17
CA PHE A 139 23.08 -18.15 5.22
C PHE A 139 23.67 -18.42 6.62
N ASP A 140 23.27 -19.52 7.25
CA ASP A 140 23.73 -19.92 8.59
C ASP A 140 24.94 -20.88 8.56
N GLY A 141 25.55 -21.06 7.39
CA GLY A 141 26.60 -22.05 7.14
C GLY A 141 26.08 -23.38 6.60
N LYS A 142 24.75 -23.61 6.64
CA LYS A 142 24.10 -24.82 6.10
C LYS A 142 22.91 -24.49 5.20
N GLU A 143 22.08 -23.56 5.62
CA GLU A 143 20.82 -23.22 4.96
C GLU A 143 20.51 -21.72 5.02
N TRP A 144 19.57 -21.29 4.19
CA TRP A 144 19.13 -19.90 4.10
C TRP A 144 17.95 -19.66 5.05
N LYS A 145 18.13 -18.76 6.02
CA LYS A 145 17.14 -18.41 7.03
C LYS A 145 16.69 -16.96 6.89
N SER A 146 15.48 -16.65 7.35
CA SER A 146 14.98 -15.27 7.35
C SER A 146 15.88 -14.34 8.20
N TYR A 147 16.14 -13.15 7.70
CA TYR A 147 16.94 -12.12 8.35
C TYR A 147 16.23 -10.77 8.31
N GLY A 148 16.15 -10.12 9.47
CA GLY A 148 15.41 -8.88 9.63
C GLY A 148 13.91 -9.11 9.62
N ALA A 149 13.18 -8.26 10.34
CA ALA A 149 11.72 -8.25 10.28
C ALA A 149 11.17 -6.90 10.71
N GLN A 150 9.87 -6.70 10.54
CA GLN A 150 9.20 -5.48 10.97
C GLN A 150 9.21 -5.34 12.51
N ARG A 151 9.29 -4.08 12.97
CA ARG A 151 9.63 -3.72 14.35
C ARG A 151 8.68 -4.25 15.43
N LEU A 152 7.41 -4.48 15.12
CA LEU A 152 6.42 -4.98 16.09
C LEU A 152 6.56 -6.48 16.41
N LEU A 153 7.33 -7.24 15.64
CA LEU A 153 7.37 -8.69 15.87
C LEU A 153 8.18 -9.05 17.12
N PRO A 154 7.75 -10.05 17.91
CA PRO A 154 8.42 -10.42 19.17
C PRO A 154 9.92 -10.71 19.02
N GLN A 155 10.35 -11.31 17.91
CA GLN A 155 11.77 -11.57 17.64
C GLN A 155 12.60 -10.30 17.43
N VAL A 156 11.99 -9.21 16.96
CA VAL A 156 12.66 -7.91 16.81
C VAL A 156 12.68 -7.18 18.15
N VAL A 157 11.55 -7.17 18.86
CA VAL A 157 11.42 -6.58 20.20
C VAL A 157 12.42 -7.21 21.19
N SER A 158 12.62 -8.53 21.12
CA SER A 158 13.60 -9.26 21.94
C SER A 158 15.05 -9.16 21.45
N GLY A 159 15.31 -8.46 20.33
CA GLY A 159 16.65 -8.28 19.78
C GLY A 159 17.24 -9.50 19.07
N LYS A 160 16.46 -10.56 18.81
CA LYS A 160 16.91 -11.77 18.11
C LYS A 160 17.21 -11.53 16.62
N THR A 161 16.56 -10.54 16.01
CA THR A 161 16.78 -10.14 14.62
C THR A 161 16.59 -8.63 14.49
N PRO A 162 17.28 -7.93 13.56
CA PRO A 162 17.15 -6.49 13.44
C PRO A 162 15.78 -6.06 12.92
N ALA A 163 15.38 -4.83 13.27
CA ALA A 163 14.25 -4.17 12.65
C ALA A 163 14.63 -3.76 11.23
N VAL A 164 13.98 -4.37 10.24
CA VAL A 164 14.20 -4.12 8.82
C VAL A 164 12.85 -4.18 8.13
N TYR A 165 12.40 -3.05 7.60
CA TYR A 165 11.25 -3.01 6.71
C TYR A 165 11.27 -1.72 5.89
N GLU A 166 10.70 -1.80 4.69
CA GLU A 166 10.63 -0.66 3.78
C GLU A 166 9.58 0.36 4.22
N ASP A 167 9.79 1.61 3.82
CA ASP A 167 8.75 2.63 3.83
C ASP A 167 7.72 2.33 2.74
N ARG A 168 6.46 2.63 3.02
CA ARG A 168 5.33 2.38 2.11
C ARG A 168 4.29 3.47 2.22
N LEU A 169 3.88 3.98 1.06
CA LEU A 169 2.67 4.77 0.91
C LEU A 169 1.56 3.86 0.39
N SER A 170 0.35 4.02 0.91
CA SER A 170 -0.83 3.30 0.43
C SER A 170 -2.03 4.21 0.46
N PHE A 171 -2.94 4.04 -0.48
CA PHE A 171 -4.26 4.66 -0.41
C PHE A 171 -5.34 3.73 -0.93
N MET A 172 -6.51 3.83 -0.33
CA MET A 172 -7.71 3.12 -0.75
C MET A 172 -8.63 4.06 -1.52
N VAL A 173 -9.31 3.54 -2.54
CA VAL A 173 -10.30 4.31 -3.30
C VAL A 173 -11.64 3.57 -3.30
N ASP A 174 -12.71 4.34 -3.07
CA ASP A 174 -14.09 3.92 -3.20
C ASP A 174 -14.86 4.91 -4.11
N ASP A 175 -15.68 4.35 -5.00
CA ASP A 175 -16.57 5.08 -5.92
C ASP A 175 -17.97 5.33 -5.32
N GLY A 176 -18.09 5.27 -4.00
CA GLY A 176 -19.34 5.46 -3.26
C GLY A 176 -20.18 4.18 -3.13
N LYS A 177 -19.62 3.02 -3.46
CA LYS A 177 -20.34 1.74 -3.47
C LYS A 177 -20.04 0.87 -2.27
N VAL A 178 -18.96 1.12 -1.53
CA VAL A 178 -18.64 0.37 -0.32
C VAL A 178 -19.42 0.95 0.87
N PRO A 179 -20.39 0.21 1.46
CA PRO A 179 -21.22 0.75 2.53
C PRO A 179 -20.38 1.19 3.74
N GLY A 180 -20.58 2.43 4.18
CA GLY A 180 -19.93 3.02 5.35
C GLY A 180 -18.52 3.58 5.11
N PHE A 181 -17.91 3.39 3.94
CA PHE A 181 -16.52 3.83 3.73
C PHE A 181 -16.39 5.35 3.77
N ALA A 182 -17.36 6.08 3.21
CA ALA A 182 -17.43 7.54 3.27
C ALA A 182 -17.52 8.10 4.71
N GLN A 183 -17.94 7.28 5.68
CA GLN A 183 -18.08 7.68 7.08
C GLN A 183 -16.90 7.20 7.93
N GLN A 184 -16.47 5.95 7.72
CA GLN A 184 -15.58 5.24 8.64
C GLN A 184 -14.25 4.79 7.99
N GLY A 185 -14.06 5.06 6.70
CA GLY A 185 -12.79 4.88 5.99
C GLY A 185 -12.18 3.49 6.17
N CYS A 186 -10.85 3.46 6.34
CA CYS A 186 -10.09 2.21 6.38
C CYS A 186 -10.37 1.33 7.60
N TRP A 187 -11.03 1.83 8.65
CA TRP A 187 -11.40 1.02 9.81
C TRP A 187 -12.42 -0.06 9.49
N LEU A 188 -13.16 0.07 8.37
CA LEU A 188 -13.95 -1.03 7.81
C LEU A 188 -13.11 -2.26 7.43
N THR A 189 -11.78 -2.15 7.41
CA THR A 189 -10.89 -3.20 6.94
C THR A 189 -9.87 -3.65 7.98
N CYS A 190 -10.05 -3.26 9.23
CA CYS A 190 -9.10 -3.55 10.32
C CYS A 190 -9.82 -4.36 11.37
N HIS A 191 -9.64 -5.68 11.40
CA HIS A 191 -10.38 -6.55 12.31
C HIS A 191 -9.47 -7.28 13.30
N ASP A 192 -10.06 -7.73 14.40
CA ASP A 192 -9.51 -8.81 15.22
C ASP A 192 -9.25 -10.05 14.34
N GLY A 193 -8.26 -10.86 14.70
CA GLY A 193 -7.88 -12.04 13.92
C GLY A 193 -6.88 -11.79 12.79
N GLU A 194 -6.79 -10.56 12.29
CA GLU A 194 -5.74 -10.19 11.33
C GLU A 194 -4.33 -10.33 11.91
N ARG A 195 -3.34 -10.53 11.03
CA ARG A 195 -1.94 -10.58 11.45
C ARG A 195 -1.56 -9.35 12.26
N THR A 196 -0.91 -9.56 13.40
CA THR A 196 -0.47 -8.55 14.38
C THR A 196 -1.59 -7.80 15.11
N MET A 197 -2.86 -8.10 14.86
CA MET A 197 -4.02 -7.54 15.57
C MET A 197 -4.41 -8.41 16.79
N PRO A 198 -5.28 -7.92 17.69
CA PRO A 198 -5.79 -8.74 18.78
C PRO A 198 -6.43 -10.03 18.24
N LYS A 199 -6.26 -11.11 19.02
CA LYS A 199 -6.79 -12.45 18.67
C LYS A 199 -6.33 -12.96 17.30
N GLU A 200 -5.11 -12.61 16.87
CA GLU A 200 -4.51 -13.08 15.61
C GLU A 200 -4.77 -14.59 15.40
N ALA A 201 -5.35 -14.93 14.26
CA ALA A 201 -5.82 -16.27 13.97
C ALA A 201 -4.65 -17.27 13.89
N SER A 202 -4.84 -18.46 14.47
CA SER A 202 -3.87 -19.54 14.35
C SER A 202 -3.89 -20.16 12.94
N LYS A 203 -2.83 -20.88 12.57
CA LYS A 203 -2.77 -21.61 11.30
C LYS A 203 -3.87 -22.67 11.20
N GLU A 204 -4.18 -23.33 12.31
CA GLU A 204 -5.21 -24.35 12.42
C GLU A 204 -6.60 -23.74 12.24
N GLU A 205 -6.86 -22.59 12.88
CA GLU A 205 -8.12 -21.86 12.69
C GLU A 205 -8.31 -21.41 11.23
N VAL A 206 -7.24 -20.89 10.60
CA VAL A 206 -7.29 -20.48 9.19
C VAL A 206 -7.52 -21.68 8.27
N ALA A 207 -6.83 -22.79 8.50
CA ALA A 207 -7.01 -24.02 7.70
C ALA A 207 -8.40 -24.64 7.87
N ALA A 208 -9.04 -24.44 9.03
CA ALA A 208 -10.42 -24.89 9.27
C ALA A 208 -11.49 -23.93 8.72
N ASN A 209 -11.12 -22.71 8.32
CA ASN A 209 -12.08 -21.73 7.82
C ASN A 209 -12.52 -22.06 6.38
N PRO A 210 -13.83 -22.25 6.12
CA PRO A 210 -14.33 -22.63 4.79
C PRO A 210 -14.01 -21.61 3.69
N LEU A 211 -14.20 -20.31 3.98
CA LEU A 211 -13.93 -19.26 3.00
C LEU A 211 -12.45 -19.19 2.68
N LEU A 212 -11.57 -19.05 3.68
CA LEU A 212 -10.12 -18.92 3.47
C LEU A 212 -9.54 -20.15 2.75
N SER A 213 -10.07 -21.33 3.02
CA SER A 213 -9.74 -22.56 2.29
C SER A 213 -10.17 -22.47 0.82
N ALA A 214 -11.40 -22.03 0.55
CA ALA A 214 -11.92 -21.87 -0.81
C ALA A 214 -11.08 -20.86 -1.64
N ILE A 215 -10.67 -19.74 -1.04
CA ILE A 215 -9.82 -18.72 -1.69
C ILE A 215 -8.31 -18.97 -1.52
N LYS A 216 -7.92 -20.13 -0.98
CA LYS A 216 -6.53 -20.61 -0.82
C LYS A 216 -5.62 -19.64 -0.06
N LYS A 217 -6.12 -19.03 1.01
CA LYS A 217 -5.34 -18.14 1.89
C LYS A 217 -4.93 -18.88 3.16
N VAL A 218 -3.80 -18.46 3.72
CA VAL A 218 -3.14 -19.12 4.88
C VAL A 218 -2.95 -18.16 6.05
N ASP A 219 -3.53 -16.96 5.96
CA ASP A 219 -3.57 -15.93 6.98
C ASP A 219 -4.85 -15.10 6.84
N VAL A 220 -5.23 -14.41 7.91
CA VAL A 220 -6.27 -13.38 7.89
C VAL A 220 -5.62 -12.03 7.61
N ARG A 221 -6.21 -11.29 6.68
CA ARG A 221 -5.84 -9.92 6.32
C ARG A 221 -7.12 -9.11 6.19
N LYS A 222 -6.95 -7.80 6.00
CA LYS A 222 -8.01 -6.84 5.64
C LYS A 222 -9.12 -7.48 4.80
N TYR A 223 -10.35 -7.31 5.27
CA TYR A 223 -11.58 -7.69 4.58
C TYR A 223 -12.66 -6.65 4.89
N LEU A 224 -13.74 -6.63 4.12
CA LEU A 224 -14.88 -5.74 4.29
C LEU A 224 -16.06 -6.47 4.94
N PRO A 225 -16.86 -5.79 5.78
CA PRO A 225 -18.08 -6.30 6.38
C PRO A 225 -19.00 -7.06 5.43
N VAL A 226 -19.13 -6.58 4.19
CA VAL A 226 -20.03 -7.17 3.18
C VAL A 226 -19.67 -8.61 2.82
N SER A 227 -18.43 -9.03 3.06
CA SER A 227 -17.92 -10.38 2.78
C SER A 227 -18.16 -11.40 3.93
N ARG A 228 -18.82 -10.98 5.01
CA ARG A 228 -19.11 -11.79 6.20
C ARG A 228 -20.61 -11.83 6.50
N THR A 229 -21.09 -12.93 7.08
CA THR A 229 -22.47 -12.99 7.60
C THR A 229 -22.58 -12.29 8.96
N ASP A 230 -21.52 -12.34 9.79
CA ASP A 230 -21.29 -11.40 10.88
C ASP A 230 -20.13 -10.46 10.51
N PRO A 231 -20.39 -9.16 10.27
CA PRO A 231 -19.37 -8.16 9.97
C PRO A 231 -18.16 -8.13 10.91
N SER A 232 -18.33 -8.57 12.16
CA SER A 232 -17.32 -8.48 13.23
C SER A 232 -16.60 -9.81 13.49
N ASP A 233 -16.86 -10.85 12.69
CA ASP A 233 -16.22 -12.16 12.85
C ASP A 233 -15.66 -12.67 11.53
N TRP A 234 -14.33 -12.70 11.45
CA TRP A 234 -13.60 -13.19 10.29
C TRP A 234 -13.94 -14.65 9.94
N LYS A 235 -14.44 -15.44 10.91
CA LYS A 235 -14.81 -16.86 10.72
C LYS A 235 -16.06 -17.04 9.86
N THR A 236 -16.88 -16.00 9.72
CA THR A 236 -18.21 -16.05 9.13
C THR A 236 -18.23 -15.69 7.63
N GLY A 237 -17.21 -16.13 6.89
CA GLY A 237 -17.11 -15.90 5.45
C GLY A 237 -18.37 -16.31 4.69
N LYS A 238 -18.91 -15.40 3.87
CA LYS A 238 -20.02 -15.72 2.95
C LYS A 238 -19.56 -16.72 1.86
N PRO A 239 -20.49 -17.42 1.20
CA PRO A 239 -20.19 -18.22 0.01
C PRO A 239 -19.46 -17.41 -1.07
N VAL A 240 -18.56 -18.06 -1.81
CA VAL A 240 -17.73 -17.39 -2.84
C VAL A 240 -18.61 -16.73 -3.90
N GLU A 241 -19.74 -17.35 -4.26
CA GLU A 241 -20.68 -16.82 -5.25
C GLU A 241 -21.34 -15.51 -4.79
N GLU A 242 -21.54 -15.32 -3.48
CA GLU A 242 -22.03 -14.05 -2.93
C GLU A 242 -20.94 -12.98 -2.92
N ILE A 243 -19.70 -13.36 -2.64
CA ILE A 243 -18.53 -12.47 -2.69
C ILE A 243 -18.30 -11.99 -4.13
N GLU A 244 -18.40 -12.87 -5.12
CA GLU A 244 -18.27 -12.53 -6.54
C GLU A 244 -19.38 -11.56 -6.98
N LYS A 245 -20.62 -11.73 -6.50
CA LYS A 245 -21.72 -10.78 -6.74
C LYS A 245 -21.43 -9.40 -6.13
N ALA A 246 -20.95 -9.36 -4.89
CA ALA A 246 -20.55 -8.10 -4.24
C ALA A 246 -19.43 -7.41 -5.02
N LYS A 247 -18.41 -8.16 -5.47
CA LYS A 247 -17.34 -7.64 -6.32
C LYS A 247 -17.88 -7.06 -7.63
N ALA A 248 -18.75 -7.78 -8.32
CA ALA A 248 -19.37 -7.34 -9.58
C ALA A 248 -20.26 -6.11 -9.39
N ALA A 249 -20.89 -5.96 -8.22
CA ALA A 249 -21.61 -4.76 -7.83
C ALA A 249 -20.69 -3.57 -7.51
N GLY A 250 -19.37 -3.79 -7.41
CA GLY A 250 -18.37 -2.79 -7.07
C GLY A 250 -18.18 -2.59 -5.57
N GLU A 251 -18.60 -3.52 -4.72
CA GLU A 251 -18.52 -3.39 -3.25
C GLU A 251 -17.13 -3.76 -2.68
N PHE A 252 -16.06 -3.40 -3.38
CA PHE A 252 -14.67 -3.57 -2.97
C PHE A 252 -13.95 -2.22 -2.86
N LEU A 253 -12.81 -2.18 -2.18
CA LEU A 253 -11.91 -1.03 -2.17
C LEU A 253 -10.72 -1.29 -3.10
N ASP A 254 -10.41 -0.35 -3.99
CA ASP A 254 -9.11 -0.31 -4.68
C ASP A 254 -8.01 -0.01 -3.63
N LEU A 255 -6.84 -0.62 -3.73
CA LEU A 255 -5.72 -0.50 -2.79
C LEU A 255 -4.39 -0.38 -3.54
N ILE A 256 -4.00 0.87 -3.77
CA ILE A 256 -2.81 1.24 -4.51
C ILE A 256 -1.66 1.51 -3.56
N GLN A 257 -0.47 0.97 -3.86
CA GLN A 257 0.66 1.00 -2.93
C GLN A 257 2.00 1.24 -3.62
N TRP A 258 2.63 2.36 -3.28
CA TRP A 258 4.04 2.56 -3.58
C TRP A 258 4.90 2.01 -2.44
N ARG A 259 5.91 1.21 -2.79
CA ARG A 259 6.79 0.47 -1.89
C ARG A 259 8.25 0.77 -2.18
N ALA A 260 8.95 1.34 -1.20
CA ALA A 260 10.30 1.89 -1.38
C ALA A 260 11.34 0.86 -1.85
N HIS A 261 11.23 -0.39 -1.40
CA HIS A 261 12.11 -1.48 -1.85
C HIS A 261 11.51 -2.24 -3.03
N ARG A 262 10.23 -2.61 -2.94
CA ARG A 262 9.64 -3.58 -3.88
C ARG A 262 9.21 -3.02 -5.23
N THR A 263 8.95 -1.72 -5.32
CA THR A 263 8.36 -1.13 -6.53
C THR A 263 9.11 0.09 -7.05
N ASN A 264 9.60 0.94 -6.14
CA ASN A 264 10.29 2.17 -6.51
C ASN A 264 11.50 1.96 -7.46
N PRO A 265 12.40 0.98 -7.21
CA PRO A 265 13.60 0.80 -8.04
C PRO A 265 13.31 0.38 -9.48
N VAL A 266 12.09 -0.06 -9.76
CA VAL A 266 11.64 -0.55 -11.06
C VAL A 266 10.49 0.29 -11.63
N GLY A 267 10.22 1.47 -11.06
CA GLY A 267 9.20 2.41 -11.54
C GLY A 267 7.75 1.92 -11.39
N GLY A 268 7.53 0.93 -10.53
CA GLY A 268 6.23 0.29 -10.32
C GLY A 268 5.43 0.90 -9.19
N VAL A 269 4.16 0.54 -9.14
CA VAL A 269 3.25 0.71 -7.99
C VAL A 269 2.42 -0.56 -7.93
N ASP A 270 2.26 -1.12 -6.74
CA ASP A 270 1.50 -2.36 -6.57
C ASP A 270 0.01 -2.06 -6.51
N ASP A 271 -0.74 -2.81 -7.33
CA ASP A 271 -2.19 -2.70 -7.48
C ASP A 271 -2.91 -3.91 -6.87
N GLY A 272 -4.05 -3.66 -6.26
CA GLY A 272 -4.78 -4.66 -5.50
C GLY A 272 -6.11 -4.14 -5.00
N TYR A 273 -6.90 -5.01 -4.39
CA TYR A 273 -8.18 -4.63 -3.80
C TYR A 273 -8.44 -5.31 -2.45
N VAL A 274 -9.40 -4.77 -1.70
CA VAL A 274 -9.91 -5.36 -0.45
C VAL A 274 -11.39 -5.69 -0.60
N LEU A 275 -11.73 -6.96 -0.37
CA LEU A 275 -13.12 -7.44 -0.27
C LEU A 275 -13.24 -8.52 0.80
N ASP A 276 -13.06 -9.78 0.44
CA ASP A 276 -13.08 -10.93 1.34
C ASP A 276 -11.72 -11.18 2.00
N TRP A 277 -10.68 -10.65 1.37
CA TRP A 277 -9.29 -10.64 1.77
C TRP A 277 -8.58 -9.49 1.02
N ARG A 278 -7.32 -9.20 1.37
CA ARG A 278 -6.48 -8.19 0.69
C ARG A 278 -5.78 -8.76 -0.53
N HIS A 279 -6.41 -8.72 -1.69
CA HIS A 279 -5.92 -9.31 -2.92
C HIS A 279 -4.92 -8.42 -3.66
N PHE A 280 -4.17 -9.05 -4.56
CA PHE A 280 -3.50 -8.36 -5.66
C PHE A 280 -4.42 -8.45 -6.87
N ASP A 281 -4.28 -7.50 -7.79
CA ASP A 281 -5.01 -7.53 -9.05
C ASP A 281 -4.48 -8.64 -9.97
N GLN A 282 -5.21 -8.90 -11.04
CA GLN A 282 -4.86 -9.94 -11.98
C GLN A 282 -3.53 -9.64 -12.69
N GLY A 283 -2.74 -10.69 -12.87
CA GLY A 283 -1.46 -10.63 -13.60
C GLY A 283 -0.25 -10.85 -12.70
N LYS A 284 0.82 -10.10 -12.95
CA LYS A 284 2.12 -10.24 -12.30
C LYS A 284 2.58 -8.91 -11.72
N ASN A 285 2.95 -8.92 -10.45
CA ASN A 285 3.54 -7.77 -9.76
C ASN A 285 5.00 -7.54 -10.18
N HIS A 286 5.53 -6.38 -9.79
CA HIS A 286 6.90 -5.93 -10.03
C HIS A 286 7.99 -6.69 -9.25
N PHE A 287 7.61 -7.63 -8.39
CA PHE A 287 8.51 -8.39 -7.53
C PHE A 287 8.00 -9.81 -7.30
N ALA A 288 8.91 -10.75 -7.05
CA ALA A 288 8.60 -12.13 -6.75
C ALA A 288 9.50 -12.67 -5.63
N SER A 289 9.00 -13.65 -4.86
CA SER A 289 9.79 -14.33 -3.84
C SER A 289 11.08 -14.89 -4.46
N ASN A 290 12.22 -14.50 -3.89
CA ASN A 290 13.52 -15.03 -4.25
C ASN A 290 13.76 -16.42 -3.65
N MET A 291 12.88 -16.95 -2.79
CA MET A 291 13.00 -18.32 -2.29
C MET A 291 12.29 -19.33 -3.20
N ASP A 292 12.98 -20.42 -3.51
CA ASP A 292 12.38 -21.61 -4.11
C ASP A 292 11.67 -22.46 -3.04
N GLY A 293 10.39 -22.78 -3.31
CA GLY A 293 9.56 -23.48 -2.35
C GLY A 293 9.94 -24.95 -2.15
N GLN A 294 10.58 -25.57 -3.14
CA GLN A 294 10.96 -26.99 -3.12
C GLN A 294 12.37 -27.16 -2.58
N THR A 295 13.34 -26.44 -3.14
CA THR A 295 14.76 -26.60 -2.76
C THR A 295 15.12 -25.84 -1.50
N LYS A 296 14.29 -24.89 -1.06
CA LYS A 296 14.59 -23.96 0.05
C LYS A 296 15.88 -23.16 -0.18
N GLN A 297 16.21 -22.89 -1.45
CA GLN A 297 17.33 -22.06 -1.85
C GLN A 297 16.86 -20.77 -2.53
N PRO A 298 17.67 -19.70 -2.50
CA PRO A 298 17.44 -18.53 -3.33
C PRO A 298 17.39 -18.91 -4.82
N LYS A 299 16.60 -18.16 -5.60
CA LYS A 299 16.48 -18.32 -7.05
C LYS A 299 17.50 -17.47 -7.79
N PHE A 300 17.86 -16.33 -7.21
CA PHE A 300 18.79 -15.36 -7.74
C PHE A 300 19.78 -14.91 -6.68
N MET A 301 20.98 -14.54 -7.14
CA MET A 301 22.04 -13.88 -6.37
C MET A 301 22.52 -12.63 -7.12
N TYR A 302 23.36 -11.82 -6.48
CA TYR A 302 23.96 -10.69 -7.15
C TYR A 302 25.02 -11.12 -8.16
N ASP A 303 25.03 -10.44 -9.30
CA ASP A 303 26.15 -10.44 -10.23
C ASP A 303 27.33 -9.68 -9.60
N ALA A 304 28.40 -10.40 -9.26
CA ALA A 304 29.57 -9.82 -8.63
C ALA A 304 30.22 -8.71 -9.45
N ALA A 305 30.17 -8.80 -10.78
CA ALA A 305 30.79 -7.79 -11.65
C ALA A 305 29.99 -6.47 -11.64
N LYS A 306 28.67 -6.55 -11.44
CA LYS A 306 27.79 -5.36 -11.46
C LYS A 306 27.49 -4.80 -10.08
N PHE A 307 27.39 -5.66 -9.07
CA PHE A 307 27.09 -5.27 -7.69
C PHE A 307 28.35 -5.11 -6.81
N GLY A 308 29.48 -5.63 -7.27
CA GLY A 308 30.75 -5.67 -6.54
C GLY A 308 30.88 -6.83 -5.54
N ALA A 309 29.81 -7.60 -5.34
CA ALA A 309 29.78 -8.79 -4.47
C ALA A 309 28.67 -9.75 -4.91
N ARG A 310 28.72 -11.00 -4.42
CA ARG A 310 27.67 -12.01 -4.69
C ARG A 310 26.53 -11.98 -3.67
N ALA A 311 26.79 -11.43 -2.50
CA ALA A 311 25.87 -11.27 -1.38
C ALA A 311 26.15 -9.97 -0.63
N LEU A 312 25.19 -9.55 0.17
CA LEU A 312 25.32 -8.53 1.21
C LEU A 312 25.88 -9.16 2.51
N VAL A 313 26.33 -8.31 3.41
CA VAL A 313 26.54 -8.64 4.83
C VAL A 313 25.65 -7.77 5.72
N ALA A 314 25.54 -8.12 7.01
CA ALA A 314 24.71 -7.37 7.96
C ALA A 314 25.06 -5.87 8.03
N ASP A 315 26.35 -5.55 7.90
CA ASP A 315 26.85 -4.17 7.96
C ASP A 315 26.46 -3.31 6.75
N ASP A 316 25.97 -3.91 5.65
CA ASP A 316 25.49 -3.18 4.48
C ASP A 316 24.10 -2.57 4.68
N PHE A 317 23.30 -3.08 5.64
CA PHE A 317 21.95 -2.59 5.90
C PHE A 317 21.95 -1.13 6.34
N GLY A 318 21.16 -0.30 5.65
CA GLY A 318 21.11 1.14 5.83
C GLY A 318 22.30 1.91 5.25
N LYS A 319 23.27 1.24 4.61
CA LYS A 319 24.45 1.87 3.99
C LYS A 319 24.53 1.64 2.48
N LYS A 320 23.99 0.53 1.99
CA LYS A 320 24.03 0.13 0.57
C LYS A 320 22.63 -0.20 0.07
N GLU A 321 22.32 0.18 -1.16
CA GLU A 321 21.09 -0.24 -1.82
C GLU A 321 21.07 -1.76 -2.03
N GLN A 322 19.95 -2.39 -1.65
CA GLN A 322 19.82 -3.83 -1.53
C GLN A 322 18.99 -4.45 -2.67
N PHE A 323 18.69 -3.71 -3.71
CA PHE A 323 17.75 -4.16 -4.73
C PHE A 323 18.37 -5.26 -5.60
N LEU A 324 17.70 -6.41 -5.68
CA LEU A 324 18.05 -7.50 -6.59
C LEU A 324 17.11 -7.43 -7.80
N ILE A 325 17.61 -6.95 -8.94
CA ILE A 325 16.78 -6.60 -10.11
C ILE A 325 17.22 -7.43 -11.33
N LYS A 326 16.27 -8.13 -11.95
CA LYS A 326 16.52 -8.91 -13.17
C LYS A 326 16.98 -8.02 -14.31
N GLY A 327 17.93 -8.53 -15.11
CA GLY A 327 18.54 -7.78 -16.22
C GLY A 327 19.51 -6.68 -15.80
N VAL A 328 19.42 -6.20 -14.56
CA VAL A 328 20.33 -5.19 -13.99
C VAL A 328 21.47 -5.90 -13.27
N ASN A 329 21.24 -6.44 -12.07
CA ASN A 329 22.28 -6.98 -11.19
C ASN A 329 21.97 -8.38 -10.63
N ALA A 330 20.86 -9.00 -11.03
CA ALA A 330 20.50 -10.36 -10.61
C ALA A 330 20.94 -11.41 -11.65
N VAL A 331 21.55 -12.49 -11.17
CA VAL A 331 21.89 -13.70 -11.93
C VAL A 331 21.29 -14.94 -11.25
N PRO A 332 21.08 -16.06 -11.97
CA PRO A 332 20.61 -17.29 -11.35
C PRO A 332 21.48 -17.69 -10.15
N PHE A 333 20.85 -18.19 -9.10
CA PHE A 333 21.55 -18.64 -7.91
C PHE A 333 22.45 -19.83 -8.23
N ASP A 334 23.72 -19.75 -7.83
CA ASP A 334 24.68 -20.84 -7.90
C ASP A 334 24.92 -21.42 -6.49
N PRO A 335 24.48 -22.66 -6.19
CA PRO A 335 24.72 -23.28 -4.89
C PRO A 335 26.20 -23.52 -4.59
N ASN A 336 27.06 -23.56 -5.62
CA ASN A 336 28.50 -23.80 -5.49
C ASN A 336 29.32 -22.50 -5.48
N ALA A 337 28.69 -21.33 -5.32
CA ALA A 337 29.36 -20.03 -5.35
C ALA A 337 30.28 -19.74 -4.14
N GLY A 338 30.47 -20.69 -3.23
CA GLY A 338 31.34 -20.58 -2.05
C GLY A 338 30.72 -19.78 -0.91
N TRP A 339 29.43 -19.99 -0.62
CA TRP A 339 28.67 -19.28 0.41
C TRP A 339 29.29 -19.41 1.80
N LYS A 340 29.36 -18.28 2.51
CA LYS A 340 29.90 -18.16 3.86
C LYS A 340 28.79 -17.86 4.84
N GLU A 341 28.94 -18.37 6.06
CA GLU A 341 28.04 -17.99 7.15
C GLU A 341 27.98 -16.47 7.26
N GLY A 342 26.77 -15.93 7.25
CA GLY A 342 26.52 -14.50 7.30
C GLY A 342 26.26 -13.83 5.96
N ASP A 343 26.45 -14.51 4.82
CA ASP A 343 26.05 -14.00 3.51
C ASP A 343 24.53 -13.77 3.46
N ILE A 344 24.12 -12.64 2.87
CA ILE A 344 22.72 -12.22 2.80
C ILE A 344 22.30 -12.00 1.35
N LEU A 345 21.14 -12.54 0.98
CA LEU A 345 20.47 -12.31 -0.29
C LEU A 345 19.05 -11.76 -0.08
N PRO A 346 18.59 -10.78 -0.88
CA PRO A 346 17.26 -10.21 -0.73
C PRO A 346 16.13 -11.23 -0.79
N GLN A 347 15.07 -10.97 -0.01
CA GLN A 347 13.88 -11.82 0.00
C GLN A 347 13.13 -11.76 -1.33
N TYR A 348 13.20 -10.63 -2.04
CA TYR A 348 12.53 -10.41 -3.30
C TYR A 348 13.50 -10.14 -4.43
N VAL A 349 13.15 -10.65 -5.61
CA VAL A 349 13.74 -10.23 -6.88
C VAL A 349 12.74 -9.33 -7.60
N LEU A 350 13.21 -8.21 -8.14
CA LEU A 350 12.41 -7.18 -8.79
C LEU A 350 12.52 -7.28 -10.32
N SER A 351 11.45 -6.92 -11.03
CA SER A 351 11.42 -6.88 -12.49
C SER A 351 10.24 -6.07 -13.01
N ALA A 352 10.52 -4.93 -13.67
CA ALA A 352 9.51 -4.21 -14.44
C ALA A 352 9.04 -5.01 -15.67
N ALA A 353 9.94 -5.76 -16.30
CA ALA A 353 9.65 -6.51 -17.52
C ALA A 353 8.74 -7.74 -17.28
N ASP A 354 8.75 -8.29 -16.06
CA ASP A 354 7.85 -9.39 -15.70
C ASP A 354 6.46 -8.91 -15.26
N ALA A 355 6.31 -7.62 -14.93
CA ALA A 355 5.07 -7.04 -14.46
C ALA A 355 4.06 -6.94 -15.63
N ALA A 356 2.82 -7.37 -15.40
CA ALA A 356 1.80 -7.48 -16.44
C ALA A 356 0.38 -7.56 -15.86
N GLY A 357 -0.62 -7.28 -16.69
CA GLY A 357 -2.03 -7.27 -16.28
C GLY A 357 -2.37 -6.04 -15.42
N SER A 358 -3.57 -6.05 -14.83
CA SER A 358 -4.04 -4.96 -13.98
C SER A 358 -3.16 -4.71 -12.76
N ALA A 359 -2.49 -5.76 -12.26
CA ALA A 359 -1.48 -5.65 -11.19
C ALA A 359 -0.29 -4.69 -11.50
N ALA A 360 -0.15 -4.26 -12.76
CA ALA A 360 0.93 -3.39 -13.21
C ALA A 360 0.42 -2.12 -13.94
N ASP A 361 -0.87 -1.76 -13.79
CA ASP A 361 -1.46 -0.59 -14.46
C ASP A 361 -0.85 0.73 -13.96
N ASN A 362 -0.46 0.77 -12.69
CA ASN A 362 0.08 1.96 -12.04
C ASN A 362 1.60 2.07 -12.19
N LYS A 363 2.06 3.30 -12.43
CA LYS A 363 3.48 3.66 -12.44
C LYS A 363 3.77 4.56 -11.24
N GLY A 364 5.02 4.56 -10.79
CA GLY A 364 5.42 5.51 -9.76
C GLY A 364 6.91 5.71 -9.63
N SER A 365 7.26 6.83 -9.03
CA SER A 365 8.63 7.19 -8.71
C SER A 365 8.66 7.90 -7.36
N GLY A 366 9.71 7.64 -6.59
CA GLY A 366 9.90 8.21 -5.27
C GLY A 366 11.35 8.62 -5.10
N THR A 367 11.55 9.86 -4.66
CA THR A 367 12.85 10.38 -4.26
C THR A 367 12.85 10.72 -2.78
N TRP A 368 13.96 10.46 -2.11
CA TRP A 368 14.14 10.82 -0.71
C TRP A 368 15.25 11.85 -0.59
N LYS A 369 14.97 12.93 0.12
CA LYS A 369 15.93 14.01 0.36
C LYS A 369 15.63 14.66 1.71
N ASP A 370 16.67 14.89 2.52
CA ASP A 370 16.58 15.60 3.80
C ASP A 370 15.50 15.05 4.76
N GLY A 371 15.32 13.72 4.79
CA GLY A 371 14.30 13.09 5.62
C GLY A 371 12.88 13.13 5.05
N THR A 372 12.69 13.59 3.82
CA THR A 372 11.37 13.67 3.17
C THR A 372 11.31 12.70 1.98
N TRP A 373 10.29 11.85 1.94
CA TRP A 373 9.90 11.19 0.68
C TRP A 373 9.08 12.14 -0.17
N SER A 374 9.34 12.16 -1.47
CA SER A 374 8.49 12.75 -2.50
C SER A 374 8.15 11.69 -3.53
N VAL A 375 6.91 11.22 -3.51
CA VAL A 375 6.41 10.12 -4.35
C VAL A 375 5.41 10.67 -5.35
N VAL A 376 5.53 10.29 -6.61
CA VAL A 376 4.55 10.53 -7.67
C VAL A 376 4.02 9.19 -8.16
N ILE A 377 2.70 9.04 -8.18
CA ILE A 377 1.98 7.89 -8.72
C ILE A 377 1.19 8.35 -9.94
N VAL A 378 1.27 7.58 -11.01
CA VAL A 378 0.49 7.76 -12.24
C VAL A 378 -0.53 6.62 -12.31
N ARG A 379 -1.81 6.98 -12.27
CA ARG A 379 -2.94 6.06 -12.40
C ARG A 379 -3.65 6.35 -13.72
N PRO A 380 -3.75 5.40 -14.65
CA PRO A 380 -4.60 5.56 -15.83
C PRO A 380 -6.06 5.86 -15.45
N LEU A 381 -6.69 6.77 -16.20
CA LEU A 381 -8.12 7.03 -16.13
C LEU A 381 -8.88 5.98 -16.96
N GLY A 382 -10.13 5.73 -16.60
CA GLY A 382 -11.02 4.88 -17.39
C GLY A 382 -10.63 3.40 -17.43
N LEU A 383 -9.86 2.90 -16.45
CA LEU A 383 -9.63 1.46 -16.32
C LEU A 383 -10.96 0.73 -16.22
N ALA A 384 -11.03 -0.41 -16.90
CA ALA A 384 -12.22 -1.24 -17.06
C ALA A 384 -12.05 -2.63 -16.44
N ASN A 385 -10.94 -2.89 -15.74
CA ASN A 385 -10.73 -4.17 -15.08
C ASN A 385 -11.68 -4.30 -13.88
N SER A 386 -12.12 -5.54 -13.61
CA SER A 386 -13.11 -5.82 -12.55
C SER A 386 -12.57 -5.71 -11.12
N ASP A 387 -11.27 -5.49 -10.99
CA ASP A 387 -10.51 -5.36 -9.75
C ASP A 387 -10.07 -3.91 -9.46
N ASP A 388 -10.39 -2.97 -10.35
CA ASP A 388 -10.02 -1.55 -10.25
C ASP A 388 -11.22 -0.63 -10.05
N LYS A 389 -11.00 0.50 -9.39
CA LYS A 389 -11.97 1.61 -9.40
C LYS A 389 -11.71 2.53 -10.58
N SER A 390 -12.70 2.64 -11.47
CA SER A 390 -12.59 3.50 -12.65
C SER A 390 -12.64 4.98 -12.26
N LEU A 391 -11.56 5.70 -12.56
CA LEU A 391 -11.45 7.14 -12.36
C LEU A 391 -11.83 7.91 -13.63
N LYS A 392 -12.60 9.00 -13.50
CA LYS A 392 -12.99 9.86 -14.62
C LYS A 392 -13.05 11.33 -14.22
N ALA A 393 -12.80 12.22 -15.19
CA ALA A 393 -13.00 13.65 -15.03
C ALA A 393 -14.43 13.98 -14.55
N GLY A 394 -14.55 14.93 -13.63
CA GLY A 394 -15.78 15.29 -12.93
C GLY A 394 -16.20 14.33 -11.80
N GLY A 395 -15.51 13.19 -11.63
CA GLY A 395 -15.79 12.24 -10.56
C GLY A 395 -15.31 12.70 -9.19
N VAL A 396 -16.00 12.28 -8.14
CA VAL A 396 -15.60 12.44 -6.73
C VAL A 396 -15.56 11.05 -6.09
N TYR A 397 -14.47 10.76 -5.39
CA TYR A 397 -14.17 9.45 -4.81
C TYR A 397 -13.84 9.58 -3.33
N ASN A 398 -14.22 8.59 -2.52
CA ASN A 398 -13.78 8.52 -1.14
C ASN A 398 -12.39 7.89 -1.11
N VAL A 399 -11.47 8.46 -0.33
CA VAL A 399 -10.08 8.01 -0.22
C VAL A 399 -9.60 7.95 1.22
N GLY A 400 -8.82 6.93 1.54
CA GLY A 400 -8.14 6.79 2.84
C GLY A 400 -6.65 6.54 2.63
N PHE A 401 -5.79 7.24 3.37
CA PHE A 401 -4.34 7.19 3.20
C PHE A 401 -3.67 6.44 4.35
N ALA A 402 -2.56 5.79 4.05
CA ALA A 402 -1.71 5.14 5.02
C ALA A 402 -0.22 5.31 4.68
N VAL A 403 0.59 5.63 5.69
CA VAL A 403 2.05 5.72 5.59
C VAL A 403 2.68 4.76 6.58
N HIS A 404 3.58 3.93 6.07
CA HIS A 404 4.43 3.05 6.85
C HIS A 404 5.83 3.62 6.77
N ASP A 405 6.40 3.94 7.92
CA ASP A 405 7.83 4.21 8.08
C ASP A 405 8.35 3.47 9.32
N ASP A 406 9.58 3.74 9.74
CA ASP A 406 10.11 3.22 11.01
C ASP A 406 10.22 1.67 11.07
N ASN A 407 10.51 1.04 9.92
CA ASN A 407 10.58 -0.42 9.77
C ASN A 407 9.27 -1.13 10.16
N MET A 408 8.12 -0.52 9.86
CA MET A 408 6.80 -1.04 10.20
C MET A 408 6.02 -1.60 9.00
N THR A 409 5.15 -2.57 9.30
CA THR A 409 4.11 -3.06 8.38
C THR A 409 2.85 -3.42 9.16
N ALA A 410 1.88 -4.05 8.50
CA ALA A 410 0.63 -4.50 9.13
C ALA A 410 -0.02 -3.35 9.92
N ARG A 411 -0.31 -3.48 11.22
CA ARG A 411 -0.92 -2.42 12.03
C ARG A 411 -0.02 -1.22 12.38
N GLY A 412 1.29 -1.32 12.11
CA GLY A 412 2.32 -0.38 12.59
C GLY A 412 2.35 1.00 11.90
N HIS A 413 1.29 1.42 11.22
CA HIS A 413 1.29 2.57 10.29
C HIS A 413 0.43 3.72 10.74
N HIS A 414 0.63 4.89 10.13
CA HIS A 414 -0.26 6.03 10.29
C HIS A 414 -1.39 5.95 9.27
N VAL A 415 -2.60 6.35 9.67
CA VAL A 415 -3.81 6.36 8.84
C VAL A 415 -4.48 7.72 8.88
N SER A 416 -5.18 8.10 7.81
CA SER A 416 -6.03 9.28 7.79
C SER A 416 -7.48 8.91 8.11
N TYR A 417 -8.25 9.88 8.61
CA TYR A 417 -9.69 9.85 8.37
C TYR A 417 -9.99 9.89 6.87
N VAL A 418 -11.17 9.40 6.46
CA VAL A 418 -11.58 9.41 5.06
C VAL A 418 -11.66 10.85 4.53
N LYS A 419 -11.20 11.04 3.32
CA LYS A 419 -11.26 12.30 2.55
C LYS A 419 -11.92 12.06 1.21
N THR A 420 -12.20 13.13 0.48
CA THR A 420 -12.70 13.06 -0.89
C THR A 420 -11.64 13.53 -1.89
N LEU A 421 -11.52 12.82 -3.01
CA LEU A 421 -10.70 13.19 -4.17
C LEU A 421 -11.62 13.51 -5.36
N GLY A 422 -11.57 14.74 -5.84
CA GLY A 422 -12.35 15.19 -6.99
C GLY A 422 -11.47 15.44 -8.21
N LEU A 423 -11.77 14.82 -9.35
CA LEU A 423 -11.07 15.06 -10.61
C LEU A 423 -11.68 16.26 -11.34
N GLY A 424 -11.19 17.47 -11.05
CA GLY A 424 -11.83 18.71 -11.53
C GLY A 424 -13.19 19.01 -10.90
N ALA A 425 -13.52 18.33 -9.80
CA ALA A 425 -14.73 18.50 -9.02
C ALA A 425 -14.40 18.91 -7.58
N LYS A 426 -15.30 19.64 -6.92
CA LYS A 426 -15.11 20.11 -5.54
C LYS A 426 -15.01 18.91 -4.58
N ALA A 427 -13.91 18.83 -3.85
CA ALA A 427 -13.61 17.79 -2.86
C ALA A 427 -12.53 18.30 -1.88
N ASP A 428 -12.21 17.54 -0.84
CA ASP A 428 -11.12 17.84 0.10
C ASP A 428 -9.75 17.93 -0.61
N ILE A 429 -9.57 17.09 -1.63
CA ILE A 429 -8.44 17.12 -2.55
C ILE A 429 -9.01 17.31 -3.95
N THR A 430 -8.75 18.48 -4.55
CA THR A 430 -9.23 18.80 -5.90
C THR A 430 -8.08 18.66 -6.88
N ALA A 431 -8.16 17.68 -7.78
CA ALA A 431 -7.17 17.49 -8.82
C ALA A 431 -7.33 18.54 -9.92
N VAL A 432 -6.21 19.14 -10.33
CA VAL A 432 -6.17 20.17 -11.38
C VAL A 432 -6.03 19.53 -12.75
N LYS A 433 -6.83 19.96 -13.73
CA LYS A 433 -6.68 19.50 -15.11
C LYS A 433 -5.41 20.11 -15.72
N LEU A 434 -4.53 19.27 -16.25
CA LEU A 434 -3.34 19.68 -17.00
C LEU A 434 -3.73 20.11 -18.43
N PRO A 435 -2.93 21.00 -19.06
CA PRO A 435 -3.18 21.51 -20.41
C PRO A 435 -3.26 20.44 -21.51
#